data_AF-A0AAD8ER32-F1
#
_entry.id   AF-A0AAD8ER32-F1
#
_cell.length_a   1.000
_cell.length_b   1.000
_cell.length_c   1.000
_cell.angle_alpha   90.00
_cell.angle_beta   90.00
_cell.angle_gamma   90.00
#
_symmetry.space_group_name_H-M   'P 1'
#
loop_
_entity.id
_entity.type
_entity.pdbx_description
1 polymer ?
#
loop_
_entity_poly.entity_id
_entity_poly.type
_entity_poly.pdbx_seq_one_letter_code
_entity_poly.pdbx_strand_id
1 'polypeptide(L)'
;MAEGIVSYVDNDVSPAQLSLEFRVFLVSAQTGKHTQESRTLQFWFTSSTSDTENATVAQEFFRELVSPQDFPRDYVGFIKKVMKLLQHGFKGIRKVEVTLTQLEESQVPPPTRPYNFFFFSYGEANKKLQGHILSQKRKSENNGSSTR
;
A
#
# COMPACT_ATOMS: atom_id res chain seq x y z
N MET A 1 27.45 21.64 -18.54
CA MET A 1 26.27 22.24 -17.88
C MET A 1 25.51 21.11 -17.23
N ALA A 2 25.43 21.07 -15.90
CA ALA A 2 24.68 20.04 -15.18
C ALA A 2 23.24 20.52 -15.08
N GLU A 3 22.29 19.74 -15.61
CA GLU A 3 20.87 20.00 -15.37
C GLU A 3 20.57 19.76 -13.90
N GLY A 4 20.22 20.83 -13.19
CA GLY A 4 19.79 20.75 -11.80
C GLY A 4 18.53 19.90 -11.72
N ILE A 5 18.59 18.82 -10.94
CA ILE A 5 17.40 18.08 -10.55
C ILE A 5 16.54 19.06 -9.74
N VAL A 6 15.46 19.54 -10.34
CA VAL A 6 14.43 20.32 -9.65
C VAL A 6 13.66 19.35 -8.77
N SER A 7 14.08 19.18 -7.52
CA SER A 7 13.23 18.58 -6.50
C SER A 7 12.10 19.58 -6.20
N TYR A 8 10.88 19.24 -6.61
CA TYR A 8 9.69 19.91 -6.09
C TYR A 8 9.54 19.51 -4.62
N VAL A 9 10.16 20.29 -3.74
CA VAL A 9 9.88 20.23 -2.31
C VAL A 9 8.51 20.87 -2.11
N ASP A 10 7.51 20.01 -2.00
CA ASP A 10 6.20 20.37 -1.48
C ASP A 10 6.40 21.00 -0.08
N ASN A 11 6.09 22.30 0.05
CA ASN A 11 6.27 23.06 1.30
C ASN A 11 5.25 22.67 2.39
N ASP A 12 4.43 21.63 2.14
CA ASP A 12 3.57 21.04 3.16
C ASP A 12 4.42 20.25 4.16
N VAL A 13 4.89 20.94 5.20
CA VAL A 13 5.70 20.39 6.30
C VAL A 13 4.85 19.53 7.25
N SER A 14 3.54 19.35 6.98
CA SER A 14 2.69 18.53 7.85
C SER A 14 3.10 17.06 7.77
N PRO A 15 3.15 16.34 8.91
CA PRO A 15 3.44 14.91 8.90
C PRO A 15 2.32 14.15 8.17
N ALA A 16 2.68 13.05 7.52
CA ALA A 16 1.70 12.11 6.98
C ALA A 16 0.74 11.67 8.09
N GLN A 17 -0.56 11.66 7.78
CA GLN A 17 -1.60 11.27 8.73
C GLN A 17 -1.74 9.75 8.84
N LEU A 18 -1.36 9.02 7.79
CA LEU A 18 -1.40 7.56 7.75
C LEU A 18 -0.23 7.02 6.90
N SER A 19 0.33 5.88 7.29
CA SER A 19 1.38 5.17 6.55
C SER A 19 1.01 3.71 6.37
N LEU A 20 1.25 3.17 5.17
CA LEU A 20 1.13 1.75 4.84
C LEU A 20 2.44 1.26 4.25
N GLU A 21 2.92 0.10 4.69
CA GLU A 21 4.08 -0.56 4.10
C GLU A 21 3.70 -1.96 3.63
N PHE A 22 4.26 -2.37 2.49
CA PHE A 22 4.12 -3.73 1.99
C PHE A 22 5.36 -4.13 1.20
N ARG A 23 5.57 -5.45 1.09
CA ARG A 23 6.72 -6.00 0.38
C ARG A 23 6.29 -6.67 -0.93
N VAL A 24 7.15 -6.55 -1.93
CA VAL A 24 7.02 -7.23 -3.21
C VAL A 24 8.30 -7.99 -3.55
N PHE A 25 8.17 -9.00 -4.40
CA PHE A 25 9.29 -9.71 -5.00
C PHE A 25 9.44 -9.24 -6.44
N LEU A 26 10.61 -8.75 -6.79
CA LEU A 26 10.97 -8.38 -8.16
C LEU A 26 11.78 -9.51 -8.77
N VAL A 27 11.48 -9.83 -10.03
CA VAL A 27 12.25 -10.80 -10.82
C VAL A 27 12.97 -10.03 -11.90
N SER A 28 14.30 -10.09 -11.90
CA SER A 28 15.10 -9.51 -12.98
C SER A 28 14.82 -10.24 -14.29
N ALA A 29 14.36 -9.51 -15.31
CA ALA A 29 14.15 -10.08 -16.64
C ALA A 29 15.46 -10.55 -17.30
N GLN A 30 16.60 -9.96 -16.91
CA GLN A 30 17.92 -10.27 -17.48
C GLN A 30 18.59 -11.47 -16.80
N THR A 31 18.43 -11.60 -15.48
CA THR A 31 19.17 -12.57 -14.67
C THR A 31 18.29 -13.63 -14.01
N GLY A 32 16.97 -13.47 -14.02
CA GLY A 32 16.03 -14.32 -13.28
C GLY A 32 16.13 -14.19 -11.76
N LYS A 33 17.05 -13.35 -11.25
CA LYS A 33 17.27 -13.18 -9.81
C LYS A 33 16.07 -12.53 -9.14
N HIS A 34 15.74 -13.04 -7.96
CA HIS A 34 14.69 -12.51 -7.10
C HIS A 34 15.28 -11.48 -6.12
N THR A 35 14.67 -10.31 -6.04
CA THR A 35 14.98 -9.29 -5.02
C THR A 35 13.71 -8.92 -4.28
N GLN A 36 13.83 -8.55 -3.02
CA GLN A 36 12.71 -8.00 -2.27
C GLN A 36 12.72 -6.47 -2.35
N GLU A 37 11.55 -5.87 -2.32
CA GLU A 37 11.41 -4.43 -2.25
C GLU A 37 10.33 -4.08 -1.23
N SER A 38 10.64 -3.13 -0.35
CA SER A 38 9.66 -2.48 0.52
C SER A 38 9.06 -1.28 -0.20
N ARG A 39 7.73 -1.16 -0.13
CA ARG A 39 6.99 -0.02 -0.66
C ARG A 39 6.21 0.63 0.47
N THR A 40 6.46 1.90 0.70
CA THR A 40 5.78 2.70 1.71
C THR A 40 4.88 3.73 1.02
N LEU A 41 3.63 3.81 1.45
CA LEU A 41 2.64 4.79 1.04
C LEU A 41 2.30 5.66 2.24
N GLN A 42 2.57 6.96 2.14
CA GLN A 42 2.20 7.92 3.15
C GLN A 42 1.07 8.80 2.63
N PHE A 43 0.05 9.03 3.45
CA PHE A 43 -1.18 9.70 3.06
C PHE A 43 -1.38 10.99 3.83
N TRP A 44 -1.76 12.02 3.10
CA TRP A 44 -2.32 13.27 3.62
C TRP A 44 -3.73 13.42 3.08
N PHE A 45 -4.67 13.69 3.96
CA PHE A 45 -6.09 13.79 3.65
C PHE A 45 -6.55 15.26 3.69
N THR A 46 -7.68 15.52 3.07
CA THR A 46 -8.37 16.80 3.19
C THR A 46 -8.79 17.06 4.65
N SER A 47 -8.85 18.32 5.10
CA SER A 47 -9.26 18.66 6.47
C SER A 47 -10.73 18.36 6.80
N SER A 48 -11.53 18.00 5.79
CA SER A 48 -12.95 17.68 5.91
C SER A 48 -13.26 16.24 6.31
N THR A 49 -12.25 15.37 6.47
CA THR A 49 -12.45 13.94 6.75
C THR A 49 -11.98 13.57 8.15
N SER A 50 -12.77 12.76 8.85
CA SER A 50 -12.43 12.20 10.16
C SER A 50 -11.36 11.10 10.04
N ASP A 51 -10.66 10.82 11.15
CA ASP A 51 -9.65 9.74 11.18
C ASP A 51 -10.20 8.37 10.77
N THR A 52 -11.47 8.09 11.07
CA THR A 52 -12.09 6.82 10.70
C THR A 52 -12.32 6.74 9.20
N GLU A 53 -12.82 7.82 8.59
CA GLU A 53 -12.98 7.92 7.14
C GLU A 53 -11.64 7.87 6.42
N ASN A 54 -10.61 8.55 6.95
CA ASN A 54 -9.24 8.51 6.42
C ASN A 54 -8.69 7.08 6.37
N ALA A 55 -8.90 6.31 7.44
CA ALA A 55 -8.47 4.92 7.49
C ALA A 55 -9.22 4.05 6.48
N THR A 56 -10.54 4.21 6.35
CA THR A 56 -11.36 3.49 5.35
C THR A 56 -10.90 3.81 3.93
N VAL A 57 -10.74 5.10 3.62
CA VAL A 57 -10.28 5.59 2.31
C VAL A 57 -8.90 5.02 1.97
N ALA A 58 -7.95 5.04 2.91
CA ALA A 58 -6.62 4.47 2.69
C ALA A 58 -6.67 2.95 2.46
N GLN A 59 -7.52 2.24 3.20
CA GLN A 59 -7.68 0.79 3.05
C GLN A 59 -8.28 0.44 1.69
N GLU A 60 -9.30 1.16 1.25
CA GLU A 60 -9.92 0.97 -0.06
C GLU A 60 -8.95 1.29 -1.20
N PHE A 61 -8.24 2.42 -1.10
CA PHE A 61 -7.17 2.80 -2.02
C PHE A 61 -6.14 1.68 -2.14
N PHE A 62 -5.65 1.19 -1.01
CA PHE A 62 -4.65 0.13 -0.98
C PHE A 62 -5.18 -1.17 -1.59
N ARG A 63 -6.39 -1.59 -1.22
CA ARG A 63 -7.05 -2.79 -1.75
C ARG A 63 -7.14 -2.75 -3.27
N GLU A 64 -7.51 -1.61 -3.85
CA GLU A 64 -7.56 -1.46 -5.31
C GLU A 64 -6.18 -1.40 -5.95
N LEU A 65 -5.23 -0.69 -5.33
CA LEU A 65 -3.85 -0.62 -5.81
C LEU A 65 -3.22 -2.01 -5.94
N VAL A 66 -3.41 -2.87 -4.92
CA VAL A 66 -2.80 -4.21 -4.84
C VAL A 66 -3.69 -5.34 -5.36
N SER A 67 -4.82 -5.01 -6.01
CA SER A 67 -5.73 -6.02 -6.58
C SER A 67 -4.97 -7.00 -7.50
N PRO A 68 -5.06 -8.33 -7.28
CA PRO A 68 -4.29 -9.32 -8.03
C PRO A 68 -4.60 -9.37 -9.53
N GLN A 69 -5.82 -9.01 -9.94
CA GLN A 69 -6.26 -9.09 -11.33
C GLN A 69 -5.52 -8.09 -12.22
N ASP A 70 -5.14 -6.96 -11.66
CA ASP A 70 -4.60 -5.79 -12.37
C ASP A 70 -3.40 -5.21 -11.62
N PHE A 71 -2.65 -6.05 -10.89
CA PHE A 71 -1.46 -5.61 -10.17
C PHE A 71 -0.35 -5.25 -11.17
N PRO A 72 0.24 -4.03 -11.08
CA PRO A 72 1.28 -3.61 -12.00
C PRO A 72 2.57 -4.44 -11.87
N ARG A 73 3.11 -4.87 -13.01
CA ARG A 73 4.32 -5.72 -13.07
C ARG A 73 5.63 -4.93 -13.14
N ASP A 74 5.55 -3.62 -13.27
CA ASP A 74 6.68 -2.70 -13.38
C ASP A 74 6.42 -1.40 -12.61
N TYR A 75 7.47 -0.61 -12.40
CA TYR A 75 7.37 0.65 -11.65
C TYR A 75 6.48 1.69 -12.33
N VAL A 76 6.54 1.81 -13.65
CA VAL A 76 5.76 2.80 -14.39
C VAL A 76 4.27 2.48 -14.26
N GLY A 77 3.90 1.21 -14.41
CA GLY A 77 2.54 0.72 -14.17
C GLY A 77 2.08 0.96 -12.74
N PHE A 78 2.97 0.76 -11.75
CA PHE A 78 2.66 1.00 -10.34
C PHE A 78 2.33 2.48 -10.08
N ILE A 79 3.21 3.39 -10.50
CA ILE A 79 3.01 4.83 -10.34
C ILE A 79 1.79 5.30 -11.16
N LYS A 80 1.59 4.79 -12.38
CA LYS A 80 0.38 5.06 -13.17
C LYS A 80 -0.90 4.64 -12.45
N LYS A 81 -0.91 3.48 -11.80
CA LYS A 81 -2.09 3.02 -11.05
C LYS A 81 -2.35 3.90 -9.83
N VAL A 82 -1.31 4.25 -9.06
CA VAL A 82 -1.41 5.24 -7.96
C VAL A 82 -2.03 6.56 -8.46
N MET A 83 -1.50 7.12 -9.55
CA MET A 83 -2.01 8.36 -10.14
C MET A 83 -3.48 8.24 -10.58
N LYS A 84 -3.85 7.14 -11.24
CA LYS A 84 -5.24 6.89 -11.67
C LYS A 84 -6.21 6.81 -10.49
N LEU A 85 -5.83 6.11 -9.41
CA LEU A 85 -6.67 6.01 -8.21
C LEU A 85 -6.88 7.38 -7.58
N LEU A 86 -5.82 8.19 -7.46
CA LEU A 86 -5.93 9.57 -6.95
C LEU A 86 -6.82 10.46 -7.81
N GLN A 87 -6.74 10.33 -9.15
CA GLN A 87 -7.52 11.16 -10.07
C GLN A 87 -9.01 10.79 -10.12
N HIS A 88 -9.37 9.51 -9.95
CA HIS A 88 -10.70 9.00 -10.28
C HIS A 88 -11.50 8.38 -9.13
N GLY A 89 -10.88 8.04 -7.99
CA GLY A 89 -11.55 7.29 -6.92
C GLY A 89 -11.48 7.91 -5.53
N PHE A 90 -10.44 8.69 -5.21
CA PHE A 90 -10.11 8.98 -3.81
C PHE A 90 -9.91 10.47 -3.52
N LYS A 91 -10.96 11.28 -3.74
CA LYS A 91 -10.95 12.75 -3.55
C LYS A 91 -10.62 13.23 -2.13
N GLY A 92 -10.78 12.37 -1.12
CA GLY A 92 -10.40 12.66 0.27
C GLY A 92 -8.89 12.63 0.50
N ILE A 93 -8.11 12.09 -0.43
CA ILE A 93 -6.65 12.05 -0.36
C ILE A 93 -6.10 13.28 -1.08
N ARG A 94 -5.43 14.16 -0.33
CA ARG A 94 -4.76 15.36 -0.86
C ARG A 94 -3.43 15.00 -1.51
N LYS A 95 -2.65 14.13 -0.88
CA LYS A 95 -1.30 13.74 -1.30
C LYS A 95 -1.01 12.30 -0.90
N VAL A 96 -0.29 11.61 -1.77
CA VAL A 96 0.36 10.33 -1.46
C VAL A 96 1.83 10.44 -1.80
N GLU A 97 2.68 10.13 -0.83
CA GLU A 97 4.10 9.92 -1.07
C GLU A 97 4.38 8.43 -1.19
N VAL A 98 5.18 8.07 -2.20
CA VAL A 98 5.51 6.68 -2.52
C VAL A 98 7.01 6.52 -2.40
N THR A 99 7.44 5.72 -1.42
CA THR A 99 8.85 5.37 -1.22
C THR A 99 9.07 3.91 -1.61
N LEU A 100 10.05 3.67 -2.48
CA LEU A 100 10.43 2.35 -2.98
C LEU A 100 11.85 2.06 -2.53
N THR A 101 12.02 1.04 -1.67
CA THR A 101 13.32 0.67 -1.10
C THR A 101 13.63 -0.77 -1.46
N GLN A 102 14.58 -0.98 -2.36
CA GLN A 102 15.10 -2.31 -2.65
C GLN A 102 15.79 -2.86 -1.40
N LEU A 103 15.37 -4.06 -0.98
CA LEU A 103 15.96 -4.78 0.13
C LEU A 103 17.04 -5.73 -0.41
N GLU A 104 18.00 -6.10 0.44
CA GLU A 104 19.05 -7.05 0.08
C GLU A 104 18.48 -8.39 -0.45
N GLU A 105 19.30 -9.09 -1.25
CA GLU A 105 18.95 -10.36 -1.88
C GLU A 105 18.53 -11.36 -0.80
N SER A 106 17.23 -11.63 -0.70
CA SER A 106 16.74 -12.61 0.24
C SER A 106 17.22 -13.99 -0.21
N GLN A 107 18.05 -14.63 0.63
CA GLN A 107 18.41 -16.05 0.50
C GLN A 107 17.18 -16.97 0.64
N VAL A 108 16.01 -16.40 1.00
CA VAL A 108 14.75 -17.13 1.13
C VAL A 108 14.02 -17.09 -0.23
N PRO A 109 13.76 -18.26 -0.84
CA PRO A 109 13.01 -18.31 -2.09
C PRO A 109 11.63 -17.65 -1.93
N PRO A 110 11.08 -17.05 -3.01
CA PRO A 110 9.74 -16.49 -2.96
C PRO A 110 8.74 -17.58 -2.49
N PRO A 111 7.69 -17.21 -1.75
CA PRO A 111 6.70 -18.18 -1.31
C PRO A 111 6.15 -18.93 -2.53
N THR A 112 6.09 -20.26 -2.44
CA THR A 112 5.66 -21.18 -3.54
C THR A 112 4.21 -20.97 -3.99
N ARG A 113 3.47 -20.07 -3.34
CA ARG A 113 2.10 -19.71 -3.70
C ARG A 113 2.12 -18.35 -4.41
N PRO A 114 1.58 -18.24 -5.64
CA PRO A 114 1.79 -17.08 -6.51
C PRO A 114 1.20 -15.73 -6.04
N TYR A 115 0.59 -15.62 -4.85
CA TYR A 115 -0.20 -14.45 -4.47
C TYR A 115 -0.19 -14.03 -3.00
N ASN A 116 0.69 -14.56 -2.14
CA ASN A 116 0.75 -14.11 -0.74
C ASN A 116 1.71 -12.93 -0.58
N PHE A 117 1.19 -11.72 -0.78
CA PHE A 117 1.82 -10.48 -0.29
C PHE A 117 1.94 -10.55 1.24
N PHE A 118 3.15 -10.34 1.76
CA PHE A 118 3.35 -10.11 3.20
C PHE A 118 3.12 -8.61 3.49
N PHE A 119 2.05 -8.32 4.24
CA PHE A 119 1.65 -6.97 4.63
C PHE A 119 2.20 -6.64 6.02
N PHE A 120 2.92 -5.53 6.17
CA PHE A 120 3.36 -5.01 7.46
C PHE A 120 2.88 -3.56 7.58
N SER A 121 1.85 -3.30 8.38
CA SER A 121 1.37 -1.93 8.63
C SER A 121 1.84 -1.44 9.99
N TYR A 122 2.45 -0.24 10.05
CA TYR A 122 2.89 0.43 11.29
C TYR A 122 2.27 1.83 11.41
N GLY A 123 1.77 2.18 12.61
CA GLY A 123 1.12 3.47 12.91
C GLY A 123 0.06 3.38 14.04
N GLU A 124 -0.16 4.44 14.84
CA GLU A 124 -1.08 4.46 15.99
C GLU A 124 -2.57 4.25 15.62
N ALA A 125 -2.99 4.66 14.42
CA ALA A 125 -4.32 4.38 13.88
C ALA A 125 -4.58 2.86 13.65
N ASN A 126 -3.53 2.03 13.69
CA ASN A 126 -3.64 0.58 13.46
C ASN A 126 -4.30 -0.19 14.60
N LYS A 127 -4.27 0.27 15.85
CA LYS A 127 -4.93 -0.46 16.95
C LYS A 127 -6.44 -0.58 16.70
N LYS A 128 -7.06 0.48 16.15
CA LYS A 128 -8.48 0.51 15.80
C LYS A 128 -8.78 -0.24 14.50
N LEU A 129 -7.93 -0.10 13.47
CA LEU A 129 -8.12 -0.78 12.18
C LEU A 129 -7.96 -2.31 12.29
N GLN A 130 -6.93 -2.78 12.99
CA GLN A 130 -6.72 -4.20 13.27
C GLN A 130 -7.84 -4.76 14.15
N GLY A 131 -8.28 -4.00 15.16
CA GLY A 131 -9.44 -4.36 15.98
C GLY A 131 -10.72 -4.52 15.15
N HIS A 132 -10.97 -3.62 14.21
CA HIS A 132 -12.15 -3.67 13.35
C HIS A 132 -12.10 -4.88 12.39
N ILE A 133 -10.97 -5.10 11.71
CA ILE A 133 -10.80 -6.21 10.77
C ILE A 133 -10.87 -7.57 11.49
N LEU A 134 -10.25 -7.71 12.68
CA LEU A 134 -10.34 -8.92 13.49
C LEU A 134 -11.78 -9.16 14.02
N SER A 135 -12.54 -8.09 14.31
CA SER A 135 -13.92 -8.20 14.78
C SER A 135 -14.89 -8.64 13.67
N GLN A 136 -14.66 -8.20 12.43
CA GLN A 136 -15.46 -8.57 11.25
C GLN A 136 -15.23 -10.03 10.87
N LYS A 137 -13.97 -10.52 10.98
CA LYS A 137 -13.61 -11.92 10.71
C LYS A 137 -14.22 -12.91 11.70
N ARG A 138 -14.32 -12.57 12.99
CA ARG A 138 -15.01 -13.43 13.97
C ARG A 138 -16.52 -13.52 13.74
N LYS A 139 -17.15 -12.47 13.20
CA LYS A 139 -18.59 -12.50 12.88
C LYS A 139 -18.91 -13.36 11.67
N SER A 140 -18.02 -13.43 10.67
CA SER A 140 -18.22 -14.32 9.52
C SER A 140 -17.94 -15.79 9.84
N GLU A 141 -17.01 -16.08 10.75
CA GLU A 141 -16.70 -17.46 11.19
C GLU A 141 -17.80 -18.04 12.11
N ASN A 142 -18.45 -17.23 12.96
CA ASN A 142 -19.54 -17.72 13.83
C ASN A 142 -20.89 -17.92 13.13
N ASN A 143 -21.10 -17.37 11.94
CA ASN A 143 -22.35 -17.58 11.18
C ASN A 143 -22.31 -18.79 10.22
N GLY A 144 -21.21 -19.56 10.20
CA GLY A 144 -21.01 -20.71 9.31
C GLY A 144 -21.29 -22.09 9.92
N SER A 145 -21.57 -22.20 11.23
CA SER A 145 -21.78 -23.48 11.91
C SER A 145 -23.20 -23.62 12.45
N SER A 146 -24.19 -23.60 11.56
CA SER A 146 -25.49 -24.22 11.85
C SER A 146 -26.13 -24.68 10.54
N THR A 147 -25.79 -25.91 10.14
CA THR A 147 -26.65 -26.86 9.41
C THR A 147 -25.83 -28.13 9.19
N ARG A 148 -25.96 -29.10 10.09
CA ARG A 148 -26.69 -30.35 9.82
C ARG A 148 -26.78 -31.20 11.09
#